data_AF-A0A545TZ28-F1
#
_entry.id   AF-A0A545TZ28-F1
#
_cell.length_a   1.000
_cell.length_b   1.000
_cell.length_c   1.000
_cell.angle_alpha   90.00
_cell.angle_beta   90.00
_cell.angle_gamma   90.00
#
_symmetry.space_group_name_H-M   'P 1'
#
loop_
_entity.id
_entity.type
_entity.pdbx_description
1 polymer ?
#
loop_
_entity_poly.entity_id
_entity_poly.type
_entity_poly.pdbx_seq_one_letter_code
_entity_poly.pdbx_strand_id
1 'polypeptide(L)'
;MRPRMTSLLSVLLAGLLWGNASRADDAPLPMVTIIDPYIELHTGPGRGYPIVHVSEKGEVVTILKRRTDWFKVQTRRGKLGWVKRRQMRDTLGPDGQLVNLGDPTLEDFLGRRWEFGFTGGDFEGADSLTASLGYRFNKNISAEIKVGQATGSFSNSKLVSLALVHQPFPEWRLSPFFTLGASQIQTEPDATLVATEDRTDNALLVGLGAYYYVSRRLMLRLEYSNHLILTSREVNEEINEWKAGISVFF
;
A
#
# COMPACT_ATOMS: atom_id res chain seq x y z
N MET A 1 -8.35 33.01 -32.64
CA MET A 1 -6.98 32.91 -32.07
C MET A 1 -7.14 32.57 -30.59
N ARG A 2 -6.99 31.30 -30.20
CA ARG A 2 -7.20 30.80 -28.82
C ARG A 2 -5.82 30.61 -28.15
N PRO A 3 -5.55 31.12 -26.94
CA PRO A 3 -4.28 30.84 -26.28
C PRO A 3 -4.29 29.42 -25.67
N ARG A 4 -3.16 28.75 -25.82
CA ARG A 4 -2.89 27.39 -25.36
C ARG A 4 -2.68 27.37 -23.85
N MET A 5 -3.47 26.56 -23.14
CA MET A 5 -3.33 26.30 -21.71
C MET A 5 -2.54 25.01 -21.52
N THR A 6 -1.23 25.09 -21.70
CA THR A 6 -0.28 23.97 -21.50
C THR A 6 0.91 24.48 -20.69
N SER A 7 0.74 24.68 -19.38
CA SER A 7 1.87 25.02 -18.50
C SER A 7 1.66 24.79 -16.99
N LEU A 8 0.61 24.08 -16.56
CA LEU A 8 0.32 23.90 -15.12
C LEU A 8 0.66 22.50 -14.56
N LEU A 9 1.01 21.53 -15.42
CA LEU A 9 1.35 20.17 -14.96
C LEU A 9 2.81 20.02 -14.50
N SER A 10 3.68 20.98 -14.82
CA SER A 10 5.13 20.90 -14.55
C SER A 10 5.53 21.29 -13.13
N VAL A 11 4.65 21.96 -12.37
CA VAL A 11 4.98 22.50 -11.03
C VAL A 11 4.62 21.52 -9.91
N LEU A 12 3.71 20.57 -10.15
CA LEU A 12 3.31 19.57 -9.15
C LEU A 12 4.31 18.42 -8.98
N LEU A 13 5.25 18.22 -9.93
CA LEU A 13 6.24 17.15 -9.87
C LEU A 13 7.54 17.55 -9.13
N ALA A 14 7.76 18.84 -8.86
CA ALA A 14 8.96 19.33 -8.16
C ALA A 14 8.78 19.40 -6.62
N GLY A 15 7.54 19.38 -6.12
CA GLY A 15 7.23 19.46 -4.68
C GLY A 15 7.44 18.15 -3.90
N LEU A 16 7.63 17.02 -4.58
CA LEU A 16 7.80 15.70 -3.96
C LEU A 16 9.27 15.31 -3.68
N LEU A 17 10.24 16.16 -4.02
CA LEU A 17 11.67 15.91 -3.80
C LEU A 17 12.27 16.66 -2.61
N TRP A 18 11.50 17.50 -1.91
CA TRP A 18 11.88 17.96 -0.57
C TRP A 18 11.48 16.91 0.46
N GLY A 19 12.12 15.75 0.36
CA GLY A 19 12.20 14.82 1.47
C GLY A 19 12.78 15.59 2.66
N ASN A 20 11.96 15.75 3.69
CA ASN A 20 12.43 16.14 5.01
C ASN A 20 13.64 15.25 5.33
N ALA A 21 14.83 15.83 5.33
CA ALA A 21 15.95 15.26 6.02
C ALA A 21 15.60 15.34 7.51
N SER A 22 14.85 14.35 7.98
CA SER A 22 14.67 14.09 9.39
C SER A 22 16.07 13.80 9.93
N ARG A 23 16.70 14.84 10.47
CA ARG A 23 17.82 14.71 11.39
C ARG A 23 17.25 13.93 12.56
N ALA A 24 17.42 12.61 12.54
CA ALA A 24 17.12 11.77 13.68
C ALA A 24 17.97 12.31 14.82
N ASP A 25 17.32 12.92 15.81
CA ASP A 25 17.94 13.24 17.07
C ASP A 25 18.54 11.95 17.63
N ASP A 26 19.86 11.96 17.84
CA ASP A 26 20.59 10.96 18.61
C ASP A 26 20.19 11.09 20.10
N ALA A 27 18.93 10.81 20.40
CA ALA A 27 18.54 10.42 21.75
C ALA A 27 19.20 9.06 22.01
N PRO A 28 20.02 8.90 23.07
CA PRO A 28 20.58 7.60 23.41
C PRO A 28 19.43 6.62 23.62
N LEU A 29 19.26 5.70 22.68
CA LEU A 29 18.27 4.64 22.79
C LEU A 29 18.62 3.76 24.00
N PRO A 30 17.62 3.22 24.71
CA PRO A 30 17.82 2.61 26.01
C PRO A 30 18.79 1.42 25.94
N MET A 31 19.71 1.36 26.89
CA MET A 31 20.44 0.13 27.20
C MET A 31 19.44 -0.86 27.80
N VAL A 32 19.42 -2.08 27.30
CA VAL A 32 18.48 -3.10 27.76
C VAL A 32 19.21 -4.40 28.10
N THR A 33 18.70 -5.09 29.11
CA THR A 33 19.21 -6.40 29.56
C THR A 33 18.35 -7.50 28.98
N ILE A 34 18.99 -8.49 28.38
CA ILE A 34 18.35 -9.63 27.73
C ILE A 34 17.73 -10.56 28.79
N ILE A 35 16.44 -10.85 28.69
CA ILE A 35 15.78 -11.87 29.55
C ILE A 35 15.69 -13.23 28.85
N ASP A 36 15.55 -13.25 27.53
CA ASP A 36 15.49 -14.49 26.75
C ASP A 36 16.77 -15.32 26.95
N PRO A 37 16.69 -16.68 26.91
CA PRO A 37 17.85 -17.55 27.09
C PRO A 37 19.03 -17.18 26.18
N TYR A 38 18.71 -16.77 24.95
CA TYR A 38 19.65 -16.24 23.99
C TYR A 38 18.94 -15.36 22.95
N ILE A 39 19.68 -14.44 22.34
CA ILE A 39 19.27 -13.67 21.17
C ILE A 39 20.24 -13.91 20.02
N GLU A 40 19.71 -13.99 18.80
CA GLU A 40 20.49 -14.23 17.59
C GLU A 40 20.75 -12.91 16.87
N LEU A 41 22.01 -12.50 16.78
CA LEU A 41 22.42 -11.31 16.06
C LEU A 41 22.72 -11.68 14.60
N HIS A 42 21.93 -11.13 13.68
CA HIS A 42 22.09 -11.29 12.24
C HIS A 42 22.92 -10.17 11.61
N THR A 43 23.53 -10.41 10.44
CA THR A 43 24.21 -9.34 9.67
C THR A 43 23.25 -8.25 9.17
N GLY A 44 21.97 -8.58 8.96
CA GLY A 44 20.98 -7.68 8.40
C GLY A 44 19.56 -7.92 8.93
N PRO A 45 18.64 -6.96 8.71
CA PRO A 45 17.25 -7.06 9.15
C PRO A 45 16.45 -7.97 8.21
N GLY A 46 16.54 -9.29 8.40
CA GLY A 46 15.80 -10.26 7.59
C GLY A 46 16.14 -11.71 7.91
N ARG A 47 15.21 -12.63 7.60
CA ARG A 47 15.39 -14.07 7.87
C ARG A 47 16.51 -14.74 7.05
N GLY A 48 16.90 -14.15 5.92
CA GLY A 48 17.95 -14.69 5.05
C GLY A 48 19.37 -14.23 5.40
N TYR A 49 19.53 -13.35 6.39
CA TYR A 49 20.85 -12.90 6.82
C TYR A 49 21.46 -13.90 7.82
N PRO A 50 22.73 -14.29 7.67
CA PRO A 50 23.38 -15.22 8.59
C PRO A 50 23.50 -14.65 10.00
N ILE A 51 23.51 -15.55 10.99
CA ILE A 51 23.79 -15.25 12.40
C ILE A 51 25.29 -15.02 12.55
N VAL A 52 25.69 -13.87 13.09
CA VAL A 52 27.08 -13.51 13.35
C VAL A 52 27.47 -13.64 14.81
N HIS A 53 26.49 -13.59 15.70
CA HIS A 53 26.72 -13.68 17.13
C HIS A 53 25.45 -14.16 17.84
N VAL A 54 25.64 -14.82 18.97
CA VAL A 54 24.56 -15.20 19.87
C VAL A 54 24.91 -14.58 21.22
N SER A 55 24.01 -13.76 21.73
CA SER A 55 24.14 -13.15 23.06
C SER A 55 23.25 -13.88 24.03
N GLU A 56 23.76 -14.12 25.23
CA GLU A 56 23.08 -14.92 26.26
C GLU A 56 22.19 -14.06 27.16
N LYS A 57 21.32 -14.72 27.92
CA LYS A 57 20.53 -14.11 28.98
C LYS A 57 21.41 -13.31 29.94
N GLY A 58 20.94 -12.13 30.33
CA GLY A 58 21.60 -11.25 31.28
C GLY A 58 22.67 -10.34 30.66
N GLU A 59 22.99 -10.51 29.37
CA GLU A 59 23.86 -9.58 28.68
C GLU A 59 23.13 -8.24 28.41
N VAL A 60 23.86 -7.15 28.59
CA VAL A 60 23.38 -5.79 28.34
C VAL A 60 23.73 -5.39 26.91
N VAL A 61 22.73 -4.92 26.18
CA VAL A 61 22.86 -4.45 24.81
C VAL A 61 22.32 -3.03 24.67
N THR A 62 23.02 -2.23 23.87
CA THR A 62 22.57 -0.89 23.49
C THR A 62 21.80 -0.99 22.18
N ILE A 63 20.57 -0.53 22.16
CA ILE A 63 19.81 -0.42 20.91
C ILE A 63 20.39 0.75 20.13
N LEU A 64 20.75 0.55 18.86
CA LEU A 64 21.29 1.62 18.01
C LEU A 64 20.28 2.11 16.99
N LYS A 65 19.43 1.21 16.49
CA LYS A 65 18.45 1.53 15.46
C LYS A 65 17.30 0.54 15.46
N ARG A 66 16.11 0.99 15.10
CA ARG A 66 14.98 0.14 14.79
C ARG A 66 14.70 0.19 13.28
N ARG A 67 14.40 -0.97 12.67
CA ARG A 67 13.87 -1.07 11.32
C ARG A 67 12.82 -2.18 11.27
N THR A 68 11.56 -1.81 11.09
CA THR A 68 10.44 -2.77 11.04
C THR A 68 10.43 -3.68 12.29
N ASP A 69 10.52 -5.01 12.10
CA ASP A 69 10.53 -6.03 13.16
C ASP A 69 11.94 -6.35 13.69
N TRP A 70 12.91 -5.46 13.46
CA TRP A 70 14.31 -5.69 13.81
C TRP A 70 14.92 -4.53 14.57
N PHE A 71 15.74 -4.85 15.56
CA PHE A 71 16.58 -3.92 16.29
C PHE A 71 18.04 -4.16 15.94
N LYS A 72 18.74 -3.11 15.51
CA LYS A 72 20.20 -3.12 15.48
C LYS A 72 20.67 -2.86 16.90
N VAL A 73 21.45 -3.80 17.44
CA VAL A 73 21.96 -3.75 18.80
C VAL A 73 23.49 -3.81 18.79
N GLN A 74 24.09 -3.26 19.85
CA GLN A 74 25.51 -3.37 20.15
C GLN A 74 25.67 -4.01 21.53
N THR A 75 26.43 -5.10 21.59
CA THR A 75 26.82 -5.72 22.86
C THR A 75 27.86 -4.87 23.58
N ARG A 76 28.02 -5.08 24.90
CA ARG A 76 29.12 -4.45 25.67
C ARG A 76 30.51 -4.80 25.11
N ARG A 77 30.63 -5.94 24.44
CA ARG A 77 31.86 -6.39 23.75
C ARG A 77 32.06 -5.75 22.37
N GLY A 78 31.24 -4.77 22.00
CA GLY A 78 31.32 -4.04 20.74
C GLY A 78 30.79 -4.79 19.52
N LYS A 79 30.22 -5.99 19.68
CA LYS A 79 29.63 -6.75 18.56
C LYS A 79 28.31 -6.11 18.13
N LEU A 80 28.17 -5.91 16.83
CA LEU A 80 26.99 -5.32 16.19
C LEU A 80 26.18 -6.40 15.47
N GLY A 81 24.86 -6.30 15.55
CA GLY A 81 23.99 -7.13 14.73
C GLY A 81 22.51 -6.79 14.86
N TRP A 82 21.69 -7.49 14.10
CA TRP A 82 20.25 -7.30 14.03
C TRP A 82 19.53 -8.42 14.74
N VAL A 83 18.62 -8.07 15.64
CA VAL A 83 17.82 -8.99 16.42
C VAL A 83 16.33 -8.80 16.14
N LYS A 84 15.57 -9.89 16.13
CA LYS A 84 14.11 -9.83 15.91
C LYS A 84 13.42 -9.21 17.13
N ARG A 85 12.41 -8.37 16.89
CA ARG A 85 11.58 -7.75 17.94
C ARG A 85 11.07 -8.74 18.98
N ARG A 86 10.66 -9.94 18.55
CA ARG A 86 10.12 -10.97 19.45
C ARG A 86 11.10 -11.33 20.58
N GLN A 87 12.40 -11.34 20.29
CA GLN A 87 13.46 -11.66 21.26
C GLN A 87 13.83 -10.48 22.17
N MET A 88 13.27 -9.30 21.92
CA MET A 88 13.51 -8.07 22.68
C MET A 88 12.26 -7.60 23.44
N ARG A 89 11.13 -8.29 23.29
CA ARG A 89 9.84 -7.80 23.83
C ARG A 89 9.86 -7.72 25.36
N ASP A 90 10.55 -8.65 25.97
CA ASP A 90 10.54 -8.85 27.42
C ASP A 90 11.90 -8.44 28.01
N THR A 91 12.58 -7.40 27.49
CA THR A 91 13.89 -6.95 28.01
C THR A 91 13.76 -5.95 29.17
N LEU A 92 14.70 -5.96 30.11
CA LEU A 92 14.73 -5.00 31.23
C LEU A 92 15.49 -3.73 30.85
N GLY A 93 14.97 -2.57 31.29
CA GLY A 93 15.66 -1.30 31.20
C GLY A 93 16.77 -1.15 32.23
N PRO A 94 17.52 -0.02 32.19
CA PRO A 94 18.57 0.27 33.17
C PRO A 94 18.06 0.39 34.61
N ASP A 95 16.76 0.65 34.76
CA ASP A 95 16.03 0.80 36.02
C ASP A 95 15.43 -0.53 36.53
N GLY A 96 15.67 -1.64 35.82
CA GLY A 96 15.13 -2.96 36.18
C GLY A 96 13.63 -3.13 35.90
N GLN A 97 12.99 -2.14 35.28
CA GLN A 97 11.61 -2.26 34.81
C GLN A 97 11.57 -2.94 33.44
N LEU A 98 10.47 -3.62 33.14
CA LEU A 98 10.23 -4.16 31.79
C LEU A 98 10.08 -2.98 30.82
N VAL A 99 11.01 -2.86 29.87
CA VAL A 99 10.89 -1.87 28.81
C VAL A 99 9.98 -2.45 27.74
N ASN A 100 8.77 -1.91 27.63
CA ASN A 100 7.91 -2.21 26.49
C ASN A 100 8.49 -1.56 25.23
N LEU A 101 9.43 -2.25 24.57
CA LEU A 101 9.94 -1.91 23.22
C LEU A 101 8.88 -2.17 22.12
N GLY A 102 7.67 -2.56 22.52
CA GLY A 102 6.64 -3.19 21.72
C GLY A 102 5.55 -2.28 21.17
N ASP A 103 5.46 -1.01 21.55
CA ASP A 103 4.43 -0.16 20.96
C ASP A 103 4.91 0.33 19.57
N PRO A 104 4.16 0.05 18.49
CA PRO A 104 4.47 0.58 17.18
C PRO A 104 4.42 2.11 17.24
N THR A 105 5.52 2.78 16.90
CA THR A 105 5.51 4.23 16.74
C THR A 105 4.50 4.61 15.66
N LEU A 106 3.91 5.81 15.77
CA LEU A 106 2.99 6.36 14.77
C LEU A 106 3.58 6.30 13.36
N GLU A 107 4.91 6.46 13.23
CA GLU A 107 5.69 6.28 12.00
C GLU A 107 5.75 4.83 11.46
N ASP A 108 5.90 3.82 12.31
CA ASP A 108 5.85 2.39 11.90
C ASP A 108 4.42 1.98 11.46
N PHE A 109 3.39 2.68 11.98
CA PHE A 109 2.00 2.53 11.59
C PHE A 109 1.64 3.25 10.28
N LEU A 110 2.33 4.33 9.94
CA LEU A 110 2.13 5.06 8.69
C LEU A 110 2.78 4.36 7.48
N GLY A 111 3.80 3.53 7.70
CA GLY A 111 4.57 2.84 6.66
C GLY A 111 4.00 1.52 6.10
N ARG A 112 2.70 1.24 6.27
CA ARG A 112 1.97 0.12 5.62
C ARG A 112 0.48 0.41 5.40
N ARG A 113 0.11 1.69 5.39
CA ARG A 113 -1.29 2.11 5.32
C ARG A 113 -1.68 2.54 3.92
N TRP A 114 -0.73 2.96 3.11
CA TRP A 114 -1.00 3.42 1.77
C TRP A 114 -0.65 2.33 0.76
N GLU A 115 -1.59 2.05 -0.14
CA GLU A 115 -1.40 1.23 -1.32
C GLU A 115 -1.43 2.12 -2.54
N PHE A 116 -0.51 1.94 -3.46
CA PHE A 116 -0.59 2.57 -4.77
C PHE A 116 -0.50 1.50 -5.85
N GLY A 117 -1.39 1.56 -6.83
CA GLY A 117 -1.51 0.53 -7.85
C GLY A 117 -1.71 1.09 -9.24
N PHE A 118 -1.30 0.29 -10.23
CA PHE A 118 -1.65 0.47 -11.63
C PHE A 118 -2.15 -0.85 -12.18
N THR A 119 -3.29 -0.80 -12.87
CA THR A 119 -3.91 -1.97 -13.50
C THR A 119 -4.31 -1.64 -14.92
N GLY A 120 -3.99 -2.53 -15.86
CA GLY A 120 -4.48 -2.51 -17.23
C GLY A 120 -5.52 -3.60 -17.44
N GLY A 121 -6.45 -3.40 -18.36
CA GLY A 121 -7.57 -4.32 -18.53
C GLY A 121 -8.43 -4.03 -19.74
N ASP A 122 -9.62 -4.60 -19.70
CA ASP A 122 -10.69 -4.39 -20.68
C ASP A 122 -11.91 -3.84 -19.94
N PHE A 123 -12.52 -2.80 -20.50
CA PHE A 123 -13.73 -2.16 -20.03
C PHE A 123 -14.76 -2.23 -21.17
N GLU A 124 -15.63 -3.23 -21.13
CA GLU A 124 -16.63 -3.49 -22.19
C GLU A 124 -16.05 -3.59 -23.62
N GLY A 125 -14.87 -4.21 -23.79
CA GLY A 125 -14.19 -4.29 -25.08
C GLY A 125 -13.26 -3.10 -25.39
N ALA A 126 -13.15 -2.11 -24.50
CA ALA A 126 -12.21 -0.99 -24.60
C ALA A 126 -10.96 -1.24 -23.74
N ASP A 127 -9.78 -0.94 -24.27
CA ASP A 127 -8.53 -1.06 -23.51
C ASP A 127 -8.52 -0.06 -22.36
N SER A 128 -8.34 -0.54 -21.13
CA SER A 128 -8.39 0.29 -19.93
C SER A 128 -7.06 0.35 -19.18
N LEU A 129 -6.77 1.52 -18.61
CA LEU A 129 -5.67 1.74 -17.68
C LEU A 129 -6.19 2.52 -16.47
N THR A 130 -5.95 2.00 -15.28
CA THR A 130 -6.41 2.58 -14.01
C THR A 130 -5.24 2.74 -13.05
N ALA A 131 -5.12 3.92 -12.46
CA ALA A 131 -4.28 4.19 -11.31
C ALA A 131 -5.14 4.16 -10.05
N SER A 132 -4.61 3.63 -8.94
CA SER A 132 -5.34 3.58 -7.68
C SER A 132 -4.50 3.95 -6.48
N LEU A 133 -5.16 4.56 -5.49
CA LEU A 133 -4.60 4.93 -4.20
C LEU A 133 -5.51 4.39 -3.10
N GLY A 134 -5.00 3.45 -2.32
CA GLY A 134 -5.68 2.81 -1.20
C GLY A 134 -5.18 3.33 0.14
N TYR A 135 -6.10 3.51 1.09
CA TYR A 135 -5.82 3.71 2.50
C TYR A 135 -6.39 2.56 3.31
N ARG A 136 -5.53 1.88 4.07
CA ARG A 136 -5.88 0.70 4.84
C ARG A 136 -6.20 1.07 6.30
N PHE A 137 -7.47 0.96 6.67
CA PHE A 137 -7.93 1.21 8.03
C PHE A 137 -7.48 0.09 8.99
N ASN A 138 -7.60 -1.15 8.55
CA ASN A 138 -7.16 -2.34 9.29
C ASN A 138 -6.72 -3.44 8.31
N LYS A 139 -6.32 -4.61 8.81
CA LYS A 139 -5.79 -5.69 7.94
C LYS A 139 -6.80 -6.22 6.91
N ASN A 140 -8.09 -6.02 7.10
CA ASN A 140 -9.18 -6.56 6.29
C ASN A 140 -9.93 -5.48 5.48
N ILE A 141 -9.87 -4.20 5.85
CA ILE A 141 -10.67 -3.14 5.25
C ILE A 141 -9.77 -1.98 4.80
N SER A 142 -9.93 -1.57 3.55
CA SER A 142 -9.34 -0.37 2.97
C SER A 142 -10.38 0.45 2.21
N ALA A 143 -10.13 1.76 2.11
CA ALA A 143 -10.76 2.62 1.12
C ALA A 143 -9.81 2.79 -0.05
N GLU A 144 -10.34 2.93 -1.26
CA GLU A 144 -9.57 3.09 -2.48
C GLU A 144 -10.20 4.16 -3.38
N ILE A 145 -9.35 5.04 -3.89
CA ILE A 145 -9.68 5.98 -4.96
C ILE A 145 -9.06 5.43 -6.24
N LYS A 146 -9.85 5.32 -7.31
CA LYS A 146 -9.40 4.83 -8.62
C LYS A 146 -9.66 5.91 -9.67
N VAL A 147 -8.68 6.17 -10.52
CA VAL A 147 -8.81 7.03 -11.69
C VAL A 147 -8.37 6.24 -12.90
N GLY A 148 -9.25 6.09 -13.88
CA GLY A 148 -9.02 5.26 -15.05
C GLY A 148 -9.44 5.93 -16.34
N GLN A 149 -8.88 5.43 -17.43
CA GLN A 149 -9.24 5.76 -18.79
C GLN A 149 -9.44 4.45 -19.56
N ALA A 150 -10.53 4.37 -20.33
CA ALA A 150 -10.82 3.31 -21.28
C ALA A 150 -10.87 3.90 -22.69
N THR A 151 -10.19 3.26 -23.64
CA THR A 151 -10.07 3.72 -25.03
C THR A 151 -10.72 2.69 -25.93
N GLY A 152 -11.90 3.03 -26.46
CA GLY A 152 -12.68 2.17 -27.34
C GLY A 152 -12.56 2.58 -28.81
N SER A 153 -13.22 1.83 -29.68
CA SER A 153 -13.31 2.12 -31.12
C SER A 153 -14.44 3.09 -31.49
N PHE A 154 -15.39 3.31 -30.57
CA PHE A 154 -16.56 4.17 -30.76
C PHE A 154 -16.63 5.32 -29.74
N SER A 155 -16.02 5.13 -28.57
CA SER A 155 -16.04 6.10 -27.48
C SER A 155 -14.86 5.88 -26.55
N ASN A 156 -14.42 6.98 -25.93
CA ASN A 156 -13.47 6.96 -24.83
C ASN A 156 -14.20 7.22 -23.52
N SER A 157 -13.77 6.57 -22.45
CA SER A 157 -14.37 6.76 -21.13
C SER A 157 -13.31 7.13 -20.09
N LYS A 158 -13.63 8.09 -19.24
CA LYS A 158 -12.85 8.45 -18.05
C LYS A 158 -13.64 8.05 -16.82
N LEU A 159 -12.96 7.42 -15.87
CA LEU A 159 -13.59 6.85 -14.69
C LEU A 159 -12.94 7.39 -13.44
N VAL A 160 -13.74 7.84 -12.49
CA VAL A 160 -13.32 8.14 -11.12
C VAL A 160 -14.16 7.32 -10.18
N SER A 161 -13.54 6.49 -9.35
CA SER A 161 -14.25 5.61 -8.42
C SER A 161 -13.77 5.79 -7.00
N LEU A 162 -14.70 5.71 -6.05
CA LEU A 162 -14.43 5.57 -4.63
C LEU A 162 -15.00 4.24 -4.17
N ALA A 163 -14.16 3.41 -3.55
CA ALA A 163 -14.55 2.08 -3.15
C ALA A 163 -14.05 1.70 -1.75
N LEU A 164 -14.79 0.82 -1.11
CA LEU A 164 -14.34 0.02 0.02
C LEU A 164 -13.91 -1.35 -0.47
N VAL A 165 -12.80 -1.83 0.05
CA VAL A 165 -12.24 -3.14 -0.25
C VAL A 165 -12.20 -3.96 1.02
N HIS A 166 -12.80 -5.15 0.98
CA HIS A 166 -12.78 -6.13 2.04
C HIS A 166 -11.95 -7.36 1.65
N GLN A 167 -10.89 -7.61 2.41
CA GLN A 167 -9.96 -8.71 2.24
C GLN A 167 -10.10 -9.68 3.43
N PRO A 168 -10.86 -10.79 3.30
CA PRO A 168 -11.15 -11.68 4.43
C PRO A 168 -9.91 -12.42 4.96
N PHE A 169 -8.99 -12.82 4.07
CA PHE A 169 -7.83 -13.67 4.40
C PHE A 169 -6.50 -13.03 3.95
N PRO A 170 -6.11 -11.88 4.51
CA PRO A 170 -4.97 -11.11 4.02
C PRO A 170 -3.61 -11.78 4.20
N GLU A 171 -3.53 -12.78 5.07
CA GLU A 171 -2.32 -13.58 5.30
C GLU A 171 -2.07 -14.66 4.23
N TRP A 172 -3.04 -14.95 3.37
CA TRP A 172 -2.89 -15.95 2.31
C TRP A 172 -1.99 -15.42 1.19
N ARG A 173 -1.17 -16.30 0.60
CA ARG A 173 -0.29 -15.93 -0.54
C ARG A 173 -1.10 -15.48 -1.76
N LEU A 174 -2.27 -16.08 -1.94
CA LEU A 174 -3.33 -15.65 -2.84
C LEU A 174 -4.50 -15.21 -1.96
N SER A 175 -4.67 -13.90 -1.80
CA SER A 175 -5.71 -13.35 -0.93
C SER A 175 -6.86 -12.82 -1.76
N PRO A 176 -8.08 -13.35 -1.63
CA PRO A 176 -9.25 -12.78 -2.27
C PRO A 176 -9.61 -11.43 -1.63
N PHE A 177 -10.27 -10.57 -2.39
CA PHE A 177 -10.90 -9.34 -1.91
C PHE A 177 -12.21 -9.05 -2.64
N PHE A 178 -13.09 -8.31 -1.98
CA PHE A 178 -14.33 -7.80 -2.53
C PHE A 178 -14.29 -6.28 -2.56
N THR A 179 -14.83 -5.68 -3.61
CA THR A 179 -14.89 -4.23 -3.79
C THR A 179 -16.35 -3.82 -3.84
N LEU A 180 -16.70 -2.75 -3.14
CA LEU A 180 -18.01 -2.10 -3.23
C LEU A 180 -17.80 -0.59 -3.24
N GLY A 181 -18.43 0.12 -4.16
CA GLY A 181 -18.21 1.56 -4.28
C GLY A 181 -19.18 2.26 -5.20
N ALA A 182 -18.83 3.48 -5.55
CA ALA A 182 -19.50 4.27 -6.57
C ALA A 182 -18.45 4.79 -7.56
N SER A 183 -18.88 4.91 -8.80
CA SER A 183 -18.06 5.34 -9.92
C SER A 183 -18.78 6.45 -10.67
N GLN A 184 -18.03 7.45 -11.12
CA GLN A 184 -18.50 8.43 -12.09
C GLN A 184 -17.77 8.15 -13.39
N ILE A 185 -18.55 7.97 -14.46
CA ILE A 185 -18.08 7.57 -15.79
C ILE A 185 -18.43 8.69 -16.75
N GLN A 186 -17.42 9.32 -17.33
CA GLN A 186 -17.58 10.29 -18.40
C GLN A 186 -17.26 9.62 -19.73
N THR A 187 -18.21 9.60 -20.66
CA THR A 187 -18.08 9.00 -21.98
C THR A 187 -18.07 10.08 -23.06
N GLU A 188 -17.00 10.09 -23.85
CA GLU A 188 -16.73 11.01 -24.95
C GLU A 188 -16.78 10.19 -26.26
N PRO A 189 -17.86 10.32 -27.07
CA PRO A 189 -18.04 9.57 -28.31
C PRO A 189 -17.12 10.09 -29.43
N ASP A 190 -16.67 9.20 -30.31
CA ASP A 190 -15.81 9.61 -31.44
C ASP A 190 -16.61 10.38 -32.51
N ALA A 191 -15.98 11.43 -33.06
CA ALA A 191 -16.60 12.44 -33.93
C ALA A 191 -17.13 11.93 -35.29
N THR A 192 -17.01 10.64 -35.58
CA THR A 192 -17.55 9.99 -36.79
C THR A 192 -19.01 9.55 -36.63
N LEU A 193 -19.56 9.58 -35.41
CA LEU A 193 -20.96 9.29 -35.11
C LEU A 193 -21.80 10.58 -35.22
N VAL A 194 -22.81 10.59 -36.08
CA VAL A 194 -23.71 11.75 -36.25
C VAL A 194 -24.64 11.83 -35.03
N ALA A 195 -24.51 12.93 -34.26
CA ALA A 195 -25.36 13.30 -33.11
C ALA A 195 -25.20 12.49 -31.82
N THR A 196 -23.98 12.44 -31.25
CA THR A 196 -23.75 11.97 -29.87
C THR A 196 -23.06 13.06 -29.03
N GLU A 197 -23.65 13.36 -27.88
CA GLU A 197 -23.14 14.33 -26.90
C GLU A 197 -22.34 13.63 -25.79
N ASP A 198 -21.42 14.35 -25.16
CA ASP A 198 -20.68 13.86 -23.99
C ASP A 198 -21.65 13.52 -22.86
N ARG A 199 -21.46 12.37 -22.22
CA ARG A 199 -22.33 11.87 -21.14
C ARG A 199 -21.54 11.64 -19.87
N THR A 200 -22.09 12.06 -18.72
CA THR A 200 -21.55 11.74 -17.40
C THR A 200 -22.59 10.97 -16.61
N ASP A 201 -22.26 9.74 -16.24
CA ASP A 201 -23.14 8.85 -15.49
C ASP A 201 -22.54 8.48 -14.13
N ASN A 202 -23.39 8.31 -13.13
CA ASN A 202 -23.01 7.70 -11.87
C ASN A 202 -23.33 6.21 -11.92
N ALA A 203 -22.48 5.38 -11.34
CA ALA A 203 -22.64 3.94 -11.31
C ALA A 203 -22.32 3.39 -9.91
N LEU A 204 -22.93 2.25 -9.56
CA LEU A 204 -22.50 1.45 -8.43
C LEU A 204 -21.43 0.47 -8.90
N LEU A 205 -20.35 0.35 -8.12
CA LEU A 205 -19.25 -0.54 -8.39
C LEU A 205 -19.33 -1.74 -7.46
N VAL A 206 -19.36 -2.94 -8.02
CA VAL A 206 -19.19 -4.21 -7.29
C VAL A 206 -18.10 -5.01 -7.96
N GLY A 207 -17.16 -5.54 -7.17
CA GLY A 207 -16.04 -6.30 -7.73
C GLY A 207 -15.56 -7.43 -6.83
N LEU A 208 -14.90 -8.38 -7.47
CA LEU A 208 -14.19 -9.50 -6.86
C LEU A 208 -12.78 -9.52 -7.44
N GLY A 209 -11.78 -9.72 -6.58
CA GLY A 209 -10.42 -9.85 -7.05
C GLY A 209 -9.55 -10.67 -6.12
N ALA A 210 -8.28 -10.76 -6.48
CA ALA A 210 -7.27 -11.41 -5.66
C ALA A 210 -5.92 -10.69 -5.76
N TYR A 211 -5.22 -10.65 -4.62
CA TYR A 211 -3.83 -10.28 -4.54
C TYR A 211 -2.94 -11.52 -4.56
N TYR A 212 -1.86 -11.48 -5.33
CA TYR A 212 -0.76 -12.42 -5.24
C TYR A 212 0.50 -11.72 -4.74
N TYR A 213 0.98 -12.12 -3.56
CA TYR A 213 2.13 -11.49 -2.92
C TYR A 213 3.45 -11.99 -3.51
N VAL A 214 4.05 -11.21 -4.41
CA VAL A 214 5.37 -11.49 -5.01
C VAL A 214 6.49 -11.20 -4.01
N SER A 215 6.37 -10.09 -3.28
CA SER A 215 7.29 -9.71 -2.20
C SER A 215 6.54 -9.07 -1.03
N ARG A 216 7.25 -8.59 -0.01
CA ARG A 216 6.65 -7.90 1.14
C ARG A 216 6.00 -6.56 0.80
N ARG A 217 6.34 -5.97 -0.36
CA ARG A 217 5.86 -4.65 -0.79
C ARG A 217 5.22 -4.66 -2.16
N LEU A 218 5.46 -5.69 -2.97
CA LEU A 218 5.00 -5.79 -4.36
C LEU A 218 3.98 -6.92 -4.46
N MET A 219 2.80 -6.59 -4.99
CA MET A 219 1.71 -7.54 -5.20
C MET A 219 1.24 -7.45 -6.64
N LEU A 220 0.85 -8.59 -7.20
CA LEU A 220 0.00 -8.60 -8.39
C LEU A 220 -1.45 -8.52 -7.94
N ARG A 221 -2.25 -7.75 -8.66
CA ARG A 221 -3.67 -7.58 -8.42
C ARG A 221 -4.44 -8.00 -9.66
N LEU A 222 -5.43 -8.86 -9.48
CA LEU A 222 -6.43 -9.20 -10.48
C LEU A 222 -7.79 -8.80 -9.94
N GLU A 223 -8.60 -8.10 -10.72
CA GLU A 223 -9.92 -7.63 -10.34
C GLU A 223 -10.89 -7.83 -11.50
N TYR A 224 -12.06 -8.35 -11.19
CA TYR A 224 -13.23 -8.31 -12.04
C TYR A 224 -14.28 -7.44 -11.37
N SER A 225 -14.77 -6.44 -12.08
CA SER A 225 -15.72 -5.45 -11.56
C SER A 225 -16.87 -5.24 -12.53
N ASN A 226 -18.05 -5.02 -11.97
CA ASN A 226 -19.25 -4.64 -12.67
C ASN A 226 -19.69 -3.25 -12.19
N HIS A 227 -20.01 -2.38 -13.14
CA HIS A 227 -20.49 -1.02 -12.92
C HIS A 227 -21.95 -0.93 -13.36
N LEU A 228 -22.86 -0.81 -12.41
CA LEU A 228 -24.29 -0.67 -12.65
C LEU A 228 -24.62 0.80 -12.84
N ILE A 229 -24.88 1.24 -14.07
CA ILE A 229 -25.16 2.65 -14.36
C ILE A 229 -26.52 3.04 -13.79
N LEU A 230 -26.52 4.06 -12.94
CA LEU A 230 -27.72 4.60 -12.31
C LEU A 230 -28.38 5.59 -13.28
N THR A 231 -29.30 5.08 -14.11
CA THR A 231 -30.09 5.92 -15.03
C THR A 231 -31.58 5.95 -14.62
N SER A 232 -32.31 6.95 -15.09
CA SER A 232 -33.77 7.03 -14.94
C SER A 232 -34.55 6.29 -16.04
N ARG A 233 -33.86 5.52 -16.89
CA ARG A 233 -34.46 4.83 -18.05
C ARG A 233 -34.85 3.39 -17.69
N GLU A 234 -35.75 2.80 -18.47
CA GLU A 234 -36.34 1.47 -18.21
C GLU A 234 -35.35 0.29 -18.34
N VAL A 235 -34.13 0.51 -18.83
CA VAL A 235 -33.07 -0.51 -18.97
C VAL A 235 -31.83 -0.02 -18.23
N ASN A 236 -31.39 -0.78 -17.22
CA ASN A 236 -30.12 -0.54 -16.54
C ASN A 236 -28.97 -1.05 -17.43
N GLU A 237 -28.01 -0.18 -17.70
CA GLU A 237 -26.79 -0.49 -18.45
C GLU A 237 -25.73 -1.00 -17.46
N GLU A 238 -25.12 -2.15 -17.75
CA GLU A 238 -24.10 -2.76 -16.90
C GLU A 238 -22.78 -2.86 -17.66
N ILE A 239 -21.71 -2.34 -17.06
CA ILE A 239 -20.39 -2.40 -17.67
C ILE A 239 -19.51 -3.39 -16.91
N ASN A 240 -19.04 -4.42 -17.60
CA ASN A 240 -18.11 -5.39 -17.05
C ASN A 240 -16.67 -5.00 -17.39
N GLU A 241 -15.80 -5.15 -16.40
CA GLU A 241 -14.41 -4.78 -16.51
C GLU A 241 -13.52 -5.84 -15.84
N TRP A 242 -12.52 -6.34 -16.57
CA TRP A 242 -11.46 -7.16 -15.97
C TRP A 242 -10.15 -6.39 -16.02
N LYS A 243 -9.38 -6.46 -14.93
CA LYS A 243 -8.15 -5.70 -14.74
C LYS A 243 -7.08 -6.53 -14.07
N ALA A 244 -5.86 -6.40 -14.55
CA ALA A 244 -4.68 -6.99 -13.94
C ALA A 244 -3.56 -5.97 -13.81
N GLY A 245 -2.77 -6.06 -12.75
CA GLY A 245 -1.65 -5.14 -12.58
C GLY A 245 -0.87 -5.33 -11.31
N ILE A 246 -0.25 -4.25 -10.87
CA ILE A 246 0.71 -4.24 -9.78
C ILE A 246 0.27 -3.21 -8.74
N SER A 247 0.35 -3.61 -7.47
CA SER A 247 0.18 -2.73 -6.31
C SER A 247 1.42 -2.74 -5.44
N VAL A 248 1.72 -1.61 -4.81
CA VAL A 248 2.83 -1.41 -3.89
C VAL A 248 2.35 -0.80 -2.57
N PHE A 249 2.78 -1.37 -1.43
CA PHE A 249 2.54 -0.78 -0.10
C PHE A 249 3.69 0.12 0.35
N PHE A 250 3.34 1.27 0.92
CA PHE A 250 4.24 2.26 1.51
C PHE A 250 3.98 2.51 2.98
#